data_AF-A0A4Q4CNJ4-F1
#
_entry.id   AF-A0A4Q4CNJ4-F1
#
_cell.length_a   1.000
_cell.length_b   1.000
_cell.length_c   1.000
_cell.angle_alpha   90.00
_cell.angle_beta   90.00
_cell.angle_gamma   90.00
#
_symmetry.space_group_name_H-M   'P 1'
#
loop_
_entity.id
_entity.type
_entity.pdbx_description
1 polymer ?
#
loop_
_entity_poly.entity_id
_entity_poly.type
_entity_poly.pdbx_seq_one_letter_code
_entity_poly.pdbx_strand_id
1 'polypeptide(L)'
;MLVAPGDYPQINALSLVTADVLRRLGMNLEVVSTDWGTLVQRRASKEPVEKGGWSIIHTTASGQSLSLPVCHLFLRANGPQAWFGWPEDAEIERLRGAWTETGDAAESRRIAEALNKRAMELMAYVPLGFYWQPSAWRRNVTGVFKSPVTAFWNMAKA
;
A
#
# COMPACT_ATOMS: atom_id res chain seq x y z
N MET A 1 7.51 15.11 -7.94
CA MET A 1 7.58 15.42 -6.49
C MET A 1 7.31 14.17 -5.67
N LEU A 2 8.17 13.87 -4.69
CA LEU A 2 7.99 12.79 -3.72
C LEU A 2 7.57 13.37 -2.37
N VAL A 3 6.51 12.85 -1.77
CA VAL A 3 6.05 13.28 -0.44
C VAL A 3 6.45 12.22 0.60
N ALA A 4 7.26 12.62 1.57
CA ALA A 4 7.83 11.75 2.60
C ALA A 4 7.23 12.10 3.98
N PRO A 5 6.70 11.11 4.73
CA PRO A 5 6.22 11.33 6.09
C PRO A 5 7.40 11.25 7.08
N GLY A 6 7.98 12.40 7.44
CA GLY A 6 9.19 12.46 8.28
C GLY A 6 9.00 11.92 9.71
N ASP A 7 7.75 11.92 10.20
CA ASP A 7 7.34 11.40 11.49
C ASP A 7 7.00 9.89 11.48
N TYR A 8 7.05 9.24 10.31
CA TYR A 8 6.83 7.81 10.13
C TYR A 8 8.13 7.14 9.65
N PRO A 9 9.04 6.73 10.56
CA PRO A 9 10.41 6.36 10.20
C PRO A 9 10.54 5.26 9.14
N GLN A 10 9.68 4.24 9.20
CA GLN A 10 9.69 3.12 8.27
C GLN A 10 9.39 3.56 6.83
N ILE A 11 8.40 4.43 6.65
CA ILE A 11 8.00 4.95 5.33
C ILE A 11 8.99 6.03 4.87
N ASN A 12 9.49 6.85 5.80
CA ASN A 12 10.50 7.86 5.49
C ASN A 12 11.80 7.23 4.94
N ALA A 13 12.26 6.12 5.52
CA ALA A 13 13.44 5.42 5.04
C ALA A 13 13.29 4.99 3.56
N LEU A 14 12.13 4.44 3.18
CA LEU A 14 11.83 4.09 1.79
C LEU A 14 11.87 5.33 0.88
N SER A 15 11.26 6.42 1.33
CA SER A 15 11.27 7.69 0.62
C SER A 15 12.67 8.25 0.35
N LEU A 16 13.58 8.17 1.32
CA LEU A 16 14.95 8.64 1.17
C LEU A 16 15.75 7.78 0.20
N VAL A 17 15.59 6.45 0.26
CA VAL A 17 16.25 5.53 -0.69
C VAL A 17 15.72 5.76 -2.11
N THR A 18 14.41 5.85 -2.28
CA THR A 18 13.81 6.16 -3.59
C THR A 18 14.32 7.52 -4.11
N ALA A 19 14.41 8.53 -3.25
CA ALA A 19 14.91 9.84 -3.66
C ALA A 19 16.38 9.80 -4.12
N ASP A 20 17.24 9.07 -3.42
CA ASP A 20 18.63 8.86 -3.84
C ASP A 20 18.71 8.18 -5.22
N VAL A 21 17.98 7.07 -5.38
CA VAL A 21 17.98 6.29 -6.63
C VAL A 21 17.52 7.16 -7.81
N LEU A 22 16.41 7.87 -7.70
CA LEU A 22 15.88 8.69 -8.79
C LEU A 22 16.82 9.86 -9.13
N ARG A 23 17.48 10.47 -8.13
CA ARG A 23 18.49 11.51 -8.37
C ARG A 23 19.72 10.96 -9.09
N ARG A 24 20.20 9.78 -8.72
CA ARG A 24 21.32 9.10 -9.39
C ARG A 24 20.98 8.70 -10.83
N LEU A 25 19.70 8.47 -11.12
CA LEU A 25 19.18 8.27 -12.48
C LEU A 25 18.97 9.57 -13.26
N GLY A 26 19.29 10.74 -12.67
CA GLY A 26 19.23 12.04 -13.35
C GLY A 26 17.85 12.70 -13.36
N MET A 27 16.90 12.23 -12.54
CA MET A 27 15.57 12.84 -12.48
C MET A 27 15.59 14.14 -11.68
N ASN A 28 14.87 15.16 -12.17
CA ASN A 28 14.58 16.37 -11.40
C ASN A 28 13.56 16.04 -10.29
N LEU A 29 14.05 15.84 -9.06
CA LEU A 29 13.23 15.38 -7.94
C LEU A 29 13.19 16.38 -6.78
N GLU A 30 12.02 16.97 -6.59
CA GLU A 30 11.63 17.64 -5.35
C GLU A 30 11.13 16.61 -4.32
N VAL A 31 11.65 16.70 -3.09
CA VAL A 31 11.20 15.90 -1.94
C VAL A 31 10.56 16.83 -0.92
N VAL A 32 9.30 16.58 -0.60
CA VAL A 32 8.56 17.31 0.43
C VAL A 32 8.44 16.43 1.66
N SER A 33 9.01 16.86 2.78
CA SER A 33 8.84 16.21 4.07
C SER A 33 7.64 16.80 4.81
N THR A 34 6.76 15.95 5.33
CA THR A 34 5.56 16.34 6.09
C THR A 34 5.22 15.29 7.15
N ASP A 35 4.14 15.48 7.92
CA ASP A 35 3.62 14.47 8.85
C ASP A 35 2.71 13.46 8.11
N TRP A 36 2.53 12.27 8.68
CA TRP A 36 1.71 11.21 8.09
C TRP A 36 0.25 11.65 7.88
N GLY A 37 -0.31 12.43 8.80
CA GLY A 37 -1.69 12.93 8.71
C GLY A 37 -1.89 13.81 7.48
N THR A 38 -0.98 14.76 7.28
CA THR A 38 -0.96 15.63 6.11
C THR A 38 -0.76 14.84 4.81
N LEU A 39 0.13 13.85 4.79
CA LEU A 39 0.31 12.98 3.62
C LEU A 39 -0.99 12.23 3.28
N VAL A 40 -1.65 11.66 4.28
CA VAL A 40 -2.92 10.91 4.12
C VAL A 40 -4.02 11.75 3.49
N GLN A 41 -4.08 13.05 3.80
CA GLN A 41 -5.02 13.97 3.14
C GLN A 41 -4.57 14.32 1.73
N ARG A 42 -3.28 14.65 1.56
CA ARG A 42 -2.72 15.09 0.28
C ARG A 42 -2.78 14.04 -0.82
N ARG A 43 -2.62 12.75 -0.49
CA ARG A 43 -2.64 11.66 -1.48
C ARG A 43 -3.96 11.54 -2.26
N ALA A 44 -5.06 12.10 -1.74
CA ALA A 44 -6.33 12.16 -2.46
C ALA A 44 -6.37 13.21 -3.58
N SER A 45 -5.45 14.19 -3.58
CA SER A 45 -5.40 15.25 -4.59
C SER A 45 -4.98 14.71 -5.95
N LYS A 46 -5.83 14.92 -6.96
CA LYS A 46 -5.58 14.64 -8.39
C LYS A 46 -4.95 15.80 -9.14
N GLU A 47 -4.65 16.90 -8.44
CA GLU A 47 -4.08 18.10 -9.04
C GLU A 47 -2.63 17.87 -9.50
N PRO A 48 -2.11 18.72 -10.41
CA PRO A 48 -0.67 18.79 -10.69
C PRO A 48 0.16 19.09 -9.44
N VAL A 49 1.46 18.77 -9.49
CA VAL A 49 2.38 18.93 -8.35
C VAL A 49 2.47 20.39 -7.89
N GLU A 50 2.35 21.34 -8.81
CA GLU A 50 2.38 22.79 -8.58
C GLU A 50 1.16 23.28 -7.79
N LYS A 51 0.08 22.49 -7.75
CA LYS A 51 -1.19 22.79 -7.06
C LYS A 51 -1.44 21.85 -5.88
N GLY A 52 -0.38 21.32 -5.28
CA GLY A 52 -0.49 20.45 -4.11
C GLY A 52 -0.76 18.98 -4.44
N GLY A 53 -0.68 18.58 -5.72
CA GLY A 53 -0.62 17.18 -6.16
C GLY A 53 0.59 16.43 -5.63
N TRP A 54 0.89 15.28 -6.21
CA TRP A 54 2.05 14.44 -5.87
C TRP A 54 2.39 13.51 -7.04
N SER A 55 3.61 12.98 -7.06
CA SER A 55 4.04 11.98 -8.06
C SER A 55 4.40 10.64 -7.41
N ILE A 56 4.96 10.67 -6.20
CA ILE A 56 5.40 9.47 -5.48
C ILE A 56 5.04 9.61 -4.01
N ILE A 57 4.43 8.56 -3.46
CA ILE A 57 4.26 8.34 -2.02
C ILE A 57 4.64 6.90 -1.70
N HIS A 58 5.04 6.66 -0.46
CA HIS A 58 5.19 5.32 0.08
C HIS A 58 4.09 5.06 1.10
N THR A 59 3.59 3.83 1.15
CA THR A 59 2.55 3.41 2.09
C THR A 59 2.73 1.94 2.43
N THR A 60 2.02 1.47 3.45
CA THR A 60 1.97 0.07 3.83
C THR A 60 0.51 -0.39 3.88
N ALA A 61 0.30 -1.70 3.82
CA ALA A 61 -0.99 -2.34 4.08
C ALA A 61 -0.75 -3.62 4.88
N SER A 62 -1.81 -4.17 5.49
CA SER A 62 -1.70 -5.44 6.19
C SER A 62 -1.36 -6.57 5.21
N GLY A 63 -0.51 -7.51 5.62
CA GLY A 63 -0.16 -8.65 4.77
C GLY A 63 -1.40 -9.46 4.33
N GLN A 64 -2.39 -9.58 5.22
CA GLN A 64 -3.66 -10.26 4.92
C GLN A 64 -4.47 -9.56 3.83
N SER A 65 -4.51 -8.22 3.83
CA SER A 65 -5.20 -7.49 2.76
C SER A 65 -4.49 -7.62 1.41
N LEU A 66 -3.20 -7.91 1.39
CA LEU A 66 -2.41 -8.08 0.16
C LEU A 66 -2.44 -9.52 -0.38
N SER A 67 -2.91 -10.50 0.39
CA SER A 67 -2.96 -11.91 -0.05
C SER A 67 -4.24 -12.29 -0.80
N LEU A 68 -5.29 -11.46 -0.73
CA LEU A 68 -6.60 -11.77 -1.32
C LEU A 68 -6.98 -10.73 -2.38
N PRO A 69 -7.17 -11.11 -3.66
CA PRO A 69 -7.51 -10.17 -4.74
C PRO A 69 -8.69 -9.25 -4.39
N VAL A 70 -9.73 -9.79 -3.77
CA VAL A 70 -10.94 -9.03 -3.40
C VAL A 70 -10.66 -7.86 -2.46
N CYS A 71 -9.75 -8.02 -1.48
CA CYS A 71 -9.41 -6.99 -0.49
C CYS A 71 -8.12 -6.22 -0.84
N HIS A 72 -7.38 -6.63 -1.87
CA HIS A 72 -6.12 -6.01 -2.26
C HIS A 72 -6.37 -4.67 -2.95
N LEU A 73 -6.30 -3.58 -2.19
CA LEU A 73 -6.59 -2.23 -2.68
C LEU A 73 -5.67 -1.77 -3.81
N PHE A 74 -4.37 -2.11 -3.77
CA PHE A 74 -3.43 -1.68 -4.82
C PHE A 74 -3.58 -2.44 -6.16
N LEU A 75 -4.35 -3.54 -6.17
CA LEU A 75 -4.72 -4.22 -7.41
C LEU A 75 -6.00 -3.67 -8.02
N ARG A 76 -6.70 -2.74 -7.36
CA ARG A 76 -7.92 -2.15 -7.92
C ARG A 76 -7.52 -1.12 -8.98
N ALA A 77 -8.03 -1.30 -10.18
CA ALA A 77 -7.76 -0.51 -11.38
C ALA A 77 -9.05 -0.05 -12.08
N ASN A 78 -10.00 0.47 -11.30
CA ASN A 78 -11.26 1.06 -11.79
C ASN A 78 -11.20 2.60 -11.88
N GLY A 79 -10.05 3.14 -12.30
CA GLY A 79 -9.85 4.54 -12.67
C GLY A 79 -10.08 5.50 -11.50
N PRO A 80 -10.98 6.49 -11.61
CA PRO A 80 -11.20 7.50 -10.57
C PRO A 80 -11.56 6.96 -9.18
N GLN A 81 -12.08 5.72 -9.09
CA GLN A 81 -12.46 5.02 -7.85
C GLN A 81 -11.37 4.07 -7.32
N ALA A 82 -10.28 3.92 -8.07
CA ALA A 82 -9.17 3.08 -7.66
C ALA A 82 -8.42 3.70 -6.48
N TRP A 83 -7.47 2.93 -5.94
CA TRP A 83 -6.54 3.49 -4.95
C TRP A 83 -5.74 4.66 -5.56
N PHE A 84 -5.15 5.47 -4.69
CA PHE A 84 -4.35 6.64 -5.09
C PHE A 84 -3.37 6.30 -6.22
N GLY A 85 -3.32 7.16 -7.24
CA GLY A 85 -2.69 6.88 -8.54
C GLY A 85 -3.70 6.56 -9.65
N TRP A 86 -4.94 6.22 -9.27
CA TRP A 86 -6.09 6.04 -10.16
C TRP A 86 -5.84 5.19 -11.40
N PRO A 87 -5.19 4.01 -11.28
CA PRO A 87 -4.96 3.13 -12.41
C PRO A 87 -6.29 2.67 -13.02
N GLU A 88 -6.30 2.48 -14.33
CA GLU A 88 -7.46 1.99 -15.08
C GLU A 88 -7.06 0.82 -15.97
N ASP A 89 -7.61 -0.36 -15.69
CA ASP A 89 -7.35 -1.58 -16.45
C ASP A 89 -8.54 -2.55 -16.35
N ALA A 90 -9.29 -2.67 -17.45
CA ALA A 90 -10.50 -3.48 -17.50
C ALA A 90 -10.23 -4.98 -17.30
N GLU A 91 -9.05 -5.48 -17.70
CA GLU A 91 -8.71 -6.89 -17.56
C GLU A 91 -8.41 -7.26 -16.11
N ILE A 92 -7.72 -6.37 -15.37
CA ILE A 92 -7.53 -6.52 -13.93
C ILE A 92 -8.89 -6.60 -13.22
N GLU A 93 -9.82 -5.68 -13.51
CA GLU A 93 -11.14 -5.70 -12.86
C GLU A 93 -11.97 -6.92 -13.23
N ARG A 94 -11.93 -7.36 -14.50
CA ARG A 94 -12.58 -8.59 -14.95
C ARG A 94 -12.02 -9.82 -14.21
N LEU A 95 -10.70 -9.94 -14.09
CA LEU A 95 -10.05 -11.05 -13.38
C LEU A 95 -10.34 -11.03 -11.88
N ARG A 96 -10.37 -9.85 -11.25
CA ARG A 96 -10.78 -9.70 -9.84
C ARG A 96 -12.23 -10.15 -9.60
N GLY A 97 -13.14 -9.77 -10.50
CA GLY A 97 -14.53 -10.22 -10.48
C GLY A 97 -14.63 -11.74 -10.61
N ALA A 98 -14.03 -12.30 -11.65
CA ALA A 98 -14.02 -13.74 -11.90
C ALA A 98 -13.44 -14.55 -10.72
N TRP A 99 -12.37 -14.04 -10.08
CA TRP A 99 -11.78 -14.68 -8.89
C TRP A 99 -12.76 -14.74 -7.71
N THR A 100 -13.62 -13.72 -7.58
CA THR A 100 -14.62 -13.64 -6.51
C THR A 100 -15.82 -14.56 -6.78
N GLU A 101 -16.17 -14.73 -8.05
CA GLU A 101 -17.31 -15.53 -8.50
C GLU A 101 -17.00 -17.03 -8.56
N THR A 102 -15.74 -17.41 -8.74
CA THR A 102 -15.37 -18.82 -8.81
C THR A 102 -15.47 -19.50 -7.45
N GLY A 103 -16.09 -20.69 -7.42
CA GLY A 103 -16.08 -21.60 -6.27
C GLY A 103 -15.04 -22.72 -6.40
N ASP A 104 -14.33 -22.80 -7.53
CA ASP A 104 -13.36 -23.85 -7.81
C ASP A 104 -11.93 -23.40 -7.50
N ALA A 105 -11.18 -24.25 -6.80
CA ALA A 105 -9.83 -23.92 -6.33
C ALA A 105 -8.80 -23.87 -7.47
N ALA A 106 -8.92 -24.76 -8.46
CA ALA A 106 -8.00 -24.78 -9.59
C ALA A 106 -8.21 -23.53 -10.49
N GLU A 107 -9.47 -23.17 -10.72
CA GLU A 107 -9.84 -21.98 -11.47
C GLU A 107 -9.47 -20.69 -10.72
N SER A 108 -9.68 -20.64 -9.40
CA SER A 108 -9.20 -19.54 -8.56
C SER A 108 -7.70 -19.30 -8.72
N ARG A 109 -6.91 -20.39 -8.74
CA ARG A 109 -5.46 -20.30 -8.95
C ARG A 109 -5.12 -19.80 -10.35
N ARG A 110 -5.75 -20.35 -11.39
CA ARG A 110 -5.52 -19.94 -12.78
C ARG A 110 -5.81 -18.45 -12.99
N ILE A 111 -6.92 -17.96 -12.44
CA ILE A 111 -7.31 -16.55 -12.48
C ILE A 111 -6.30 -15.68 -11.71
N ALA A 112 -5.87 -16.12 -10.51
CA ALA A 112 -4.90 -15.38 -9.71
C ALA A 112 -3.53 -15.26 -10.42
N GLU A 113 -3.08 -16.31 -11.11
CA GLU A 113 -1.84 -16.29 -11.90
C GLU A 113 -1.94 -15.29 -13.08
N ALA A 114 -3.07 -15.29 -13.79
CA ALA A 114 -3.35 -14.32 -14.86
C ALA A 114 -3.42 -12.88 -14.32
N LEU A 115 -4.09 -12.69 -13.18
CA LEU A 115 -4.20 -11.39 -12.51
C LEU A 115 -2.83 -10.87 -12.09
N ASN A 116 -2.02 -11.72 -11.46
CA ASN A 116 -0.66 -11.35 -11.05
C ASN A 116 0.19 -10.96 -12.27
N LYS A 117 0.11 -11.74 -13.37
CA LYS A 117 0.80 -11.40 -14.61
C LYS A 117 0.38 -10.02 -15.12
N ARG A 118 -0.92 -9.76 -15.25
CA ARG A 118 -1.41 -8.47 -15.74
C ARG A 118 -1.02 -7.31 -14.81
N ALA A 119 -1.06 -7.51 -13.51
CA ALA A 119 -0.64 -6.52 -12.52
C ALA A 119 0.85 -6.16 -12.65
N MET A 120 1.71 -7.15 -12.93
CA MET A 120 3.14 -6.95 -13.18
C MET A 120 3.44 -6.31 -14.54
N GLU A 121 2.55 -6.43 -15.52
CA GLU A 121 2.65 -5.69 -16.79
C GLU A 121 2.24 -4.23 -16.62
N LEU A 122 1.18 -3.97 -15.84
CA LEU A 122 0.68 -2.62 -15.58
C LEU A 122 1.57 -1.83 -14.61
N MET A 123 2.09 -2.48 -13.57
CA MET A 123 2.90 -1.87 -12.50
C MET A 123 2.27 -0.62 -11.87
N ALA A 124 0.97 -0.67 -11.57
CA ALA A 124 0.25 0.43 -10.92
C ALA A 124 0.81 0.80 -9.53
N TYR A 125 1.53 -0.13 -8.89
CA TYR A 125 2.34 0.11 -7.71
C TYR A 125 3.62 -0.72 -7.77
N VAL A 126 4.65 -0.31 -7.03
CA VAL A 126 5.91 -1.07 -6.92
C VAL A 126 5.96 -1.76 -5.55
N PRO A 127 5.96 -3.10 -5.47
CA PRO A 127 6.12 -3.80 -4.21
C PRO A 127 7.56 -3.66 -3.71
N LEU A 128 7.73 -3.15 -2.49
CA LEU A 128 9.05 -2.96 -1.85
C LEU A 128 9.41 -4.05 -0.84
N GLY A 129 8.50 -4.99 -0.58
CA GLY A 129 8.69 -6.13 0.31
C GLY A 129 7.77 -6.14 1.53
N PHE A 130 8.04 -7.08 2.44
CA PHE A 130 7.31 -7.24 3.69
C PHE A 130 8.23 -6.92 4.88
N TYR A 131 7.66 -6.36 5.94
CA TYR A 131 8.34 -6.17 7.22
C TYR A 131 7.43 -6.58 8.37
N TRP A 132 8.05 -6.93 9.49
CA TRP A 132 7.38 -7.36 10.70
C TRP A 132 7.46 -6.20 11.69
N GLN A 133 6.32 -5.76 12.19
CA GLN A 133 6.27 -4.74 13.23
C GLN A 133 6.32 -5.44 14.59
N PRO A 134 7.42 -5.31 15.37
CA PRO A 134 7.47 -5.87 16.70
C PRO A 134 6.56 -5.09 17.64
N SER A 135 5.92 -5.80 18.58
CA SER A 135 5.13 -5.21 19.66
C SER A 135 5.79 -5.53 20.99
N ALA A 136 5.84 -4.53 21.87
CA ALA A 136 6.38 -4.68 23.22
C ALA A 136 5.34 -4.22 24.25
N TRP A 137 5.25 -4.96 25.35
CA TRP A 137 4.30 -4.69 26.43
C TRP A 137 5.03 -4.72 27.77
N ARG A 138 4.53 -3.97 28.76
CA ARG A 138 5.03 -4.08 30.13
C ARG A 138 4.70 -5.46 30.68
N ARG A 139 5.57 -6.00 31.53
CA ARG A 139 5.39 -7.35 32.14
C ARG A 139 4.08 -7.51 32.92
N ASN A 140 3.50 -6.43 33.42
CA ASN A 140 2.23 -6.45 34.15
C ASN A 140 1.00 -6.30 33.24
N VAL A 141 1.15 -6.21 31.92
CA VAL A 141 0.02 -6.18 30.98
C VAL A 141 -0.34 -7.61 30.62
N THR A 142 -1.61 -7.97 30.83
CA THR A 142 -2.17 -9.30 30.57
C THR A 142 -3.22 -9.23 29.46
N GLY A 143 -3.59 -10.40 28.91
CA GLY A 143 -4.66 -10.52 27.90
C GLY A 143 -4.27 -10.08 26.48
N VAL A 144 -2.98 -9.77 26.25
CA VAL A 144 -2.43 -9.47 24.92
C VAL A 144 -2.47 -10.72 24.03
N PHE A 145 -2.92 -10.57 22.79
CA PHE A 145 -2.87 -11.60 21.76
C PHE A 145 -2.23 -11.07 20.48
N LYS A 146 -1.71 -11.98 19.64
CA LYS A 146 -1.15 -11.62 18.33
C LYS A 146 -2.27 -11.25 17.39
N SER A 147 -2.15 -10.09 16.74
CA SER A 147 -3.17 -9.54 15.84
C SER A 147 -2.49 -8.72 14.74
N PRO A 148 -3.03 -8.67 13.51
CA PRO A 148 -2.56 -7.80 12.43
C PRO A 148 -2.78 -6.30 12.73
N VAL A 149 -3.56 -5.99 13.76
CA VAL A 149 -3.86 -4.63 14.23
C VAL A 149 -3.61 -4.52 15.73
N THR A 150 -3.27 -3.33 16.20
CA THR A 150 -3.23 -3.04 17.63
C THR A 150 -4.65 -3.02 18.20
N ALA A 151 -5.06 -4.13 18.80
CA ALA A 151 -6.34 -4.28 19.47
C ALA A 151 -6.15 -4.19 20.99
N PHE A 152 -6.98 -3.39 21.66
CA PHE A 152 -6.97 -3.24 23.12
C PHE A 152 -8.00 -4.12 23.84
N TRP A 153 -8.66 -5.00 23.09
CA TRP A 153 -9.65 -5.94 23.62
C TRP A 153 -9.00 -6.92 24.60
N ASN A 154 -9.69 -7.25 25.70
CA ASN A 154 -9.24 -8.21 26.72
C ASN A 154 -7.94 -7.83 27.45
N MET A 155 -7.37 -6.64 27.21
CA MET A 155 -6.13 -6.22 27.87
C MET A 155 -6.41 -5.69 29.28
N ALA A 156 -5.60 -6.13 30.24
CA ALA A 156 -5.69 -5.70 31.64
C ALA A 156 -4.30 -5.46 32.23
N LYS A 157 -4.29 -4.91 33.45
CA LYS A 157 -3.10 -4.90 34.32
C LYS A 157 -3.27 -6.02 35.35
N ALA A 158 -2.23 -6.82 35.54
CA ALA A 158 -2.10 -7.75 36.66
C ALA A 158 -1.98 -7.02 37.99
#